data_AF-A0A7X8VV47-F1
#
_entry.id   AF-A0A7X8VV47-F1
#
_cell.length_a   1.000
_cell.length_b   1.000
_cell.length_c   1.000
_cell.angle_alpha   90.00
_cell.angle_beta   90.00
_cell.angle_gamma   90.00
#
_symmetry.space_group_name_H-M   'P 1'
#
loop_
_entity.id
_entity.type
_entity.pdbx_description
1 polymer ?
#
loop_
_entity_poly.entity_id
_entity_poly.type
_entity_poly.pdbx_seq_one_letter_code
_entity_poly.pdbx_strand_id
1 'polypeptide(L)'
;MSEGSFASTFYHTCADGYARMSREAQAALADSVAQSQTAGGLFANIAGQPDLYYSFFGLLLAAVSGAKINLHTCLNALNAIDF
;
A
#
# COMPACT_ATOMS: atom_id res chain seq x y z
N MET A 1 4.70 -9.06 28.74
CA MET A 1 4.63 -8.95 27.27
C MET A 1 3.94 -7.62 27.00
N SER A 2 4.57 -6.63 26.36
CA SER A 2 3.82 -5.41 26.01
C SER A 2 2.89 -5.78 24.86
N GLU A 3 1.60 -5.49 24.99
CA GLU A 3 0.68 -5.60 23.87
C GLU A 3 1.21 -4.71 22.74
N GLY A 4 1.42 -5.30 21.56
CA GLY A 4 1.85 -4.55 20.38
C GLY A 4 0.85 -3.44 20.08
N SER A 5 1.32 -2.27 19.64
CA SER A 5 0.41 -1.21 19.19
C SER A 5 -0.50 -1.74 18.08
N PHE A 6 -1.71 -1.17 17.95
CA PHE A 6 -2.65 -1.54 16.88
C PHE A 6 -1.96 -1.56 15.51
N ALA A 7 -1.13 -0.55 15.22
CA ALA A 7 -0.38 -0.45 13.97
C ALA A 7 0.58 -1.62 13.74
N SER A 8 1.33 -2.04 14.77
CA SER A 8 2.25 -3.18 14.67
C SER A 8 1.47 -4.48 14.47
N THR A 9 0.43 -4.72 15.27
CA THR A 9 -0.41 -5.92 15.17
C THR A 9 -1.10 -6.01 13.81
N PHE A 10 -1.60 -4.88 13.28
CA PHE A 10 -2.25 -4.82 11.98
C PHE A 10 -1.26 -5.12 10.85
N TYR A 11 -0.08 -4.49 10.85
CA TYR A 11 0.97 -4.76 9.86
C TYR A 11 1.39 -6.23 9.86
N HIS A 12 1.67 -6.82 11.04
CA HIS A 12 2.06 -8.22 11.14
C HIS A 12 0.96 -9.16 10.64
N THR A 13 -0.31 -8.87 10.95
CA THR A 13 -1.44 -9.65 10.44
C THR A 13 -1.49 -9.64 8.91
N CYS A 14 -1.28 -8.47 8.28
CA CYS A 14 -1.24 -8.37 6.82
C CYS A 14 -0.01 -9.08 6.22
N ALA A 15 1.16 -8.95 6.83
CA ALA A 15 2.39 -9.61 6.39
C ALA A 15 2.28 -11.14 6.47
N ASP A 16 1.72 -11.67 7.54
CA ASP A 16 1.46 -13.11 7.69
C ASP A 16 0.44 -13.60 6.67
N GLY A 17 -0.60 -12.82 6.41
CA GLY A 17 -1.57 -13.09 5.34
C GLY A 17 -0.89 -13.19 3.97
N TYR A 18 -0.01 -12.23 3.63
CA TYR A 18 0.76 -12.23 2.39
C TYR A 18 1.68 -13.45 2.29
N ALA A 19 2.41 -13.79 3.36
CA ALA A 19 3.33 -14.93 3.39
C ALA A 19 2.62 -16.28 3.16
N ARG A 20 1.32 -16.38 3.48
CA ARG A 20 0.49 -17.59 3.28
C ARG A 20 -0.10 -17.70 1.87
N MET A 21 -0.04 -16.65 1.06
CA MET A 21 -0.49 -16.70 -0.33
C MET A 21 0.43 -17.57 -1.19
N SER A 22 -0.08 -18.08 -2.32
CA SER A 22 0.78 -18.71 -3.32
C SER A 22 1.75 -17.69 -3.92
N ARG A 23 2.87 -18.16 -4.49
CA ARG A 23 3.86 -17.26 -5.12
C ARG A 23 3.26 -16.46 -6.27
N GLU A 24 2.36 -17.07 -7.03
CA GLU A 24 1.66 -16.43 -8.13
C GLU A 24 0.77 -15.29 -7.62
N ALA A 25 0.04 -15.53 -6.53
CA ALA A 25 -0.82 -14.52 -5.92
C ALA A 25 -0.01 -13.39 -5.26
N GLN A 26 1.14 -13.72 -4.64
CA GLN A 26 2.09 -12.73 -4.10
C GLN A 26 2.62 -11.80 -5.19
N ALA A 27 3.05 -12.37 -6.32
CA ALA A 27 3.51 -11.61 -7.48
C ALA A 27 2.40 -10.73 -8.06
N ALA A 28 1.21 -11.30 -8.28
CA ALA A 28 0.07 -10.56 -8.81
C ALA A 28 -0.34 -9.39 -7.92
N LEU A 29 -0.30 -9.55 -6.59
CA LEU A 29 -0.57 -8.45 -5.66
C LEU A 29 0.50 -7.36 -5.75
N ALA A 30 1.78 -7.72 -5.72
CA ALA A 30 2.87 -6.75 -5.81
C ALA A 30 2.81 -5.95 -7.12
N ASP A 31 2.54 -6.62 -8.24
CA ASP A 31 2.39 -6.00 -9.55
C ASP A 31 1.17 -5.08 -9.60
N SER A 32 0.02 -5.50 -9.05
CA SER A 32 -1.19 -4.69 -8.97
C SER A 32 -0.99 -3.41 -8.15
N VAL A 33 -0.32 -3.53 -7.00
CA VAL A 33 0.04 -2.38 -6.15
C VAL A 33 0.98 -1.43 -6.91
N ALA A 34 2.00 -1.94 -7.60
CA ALA A 34 2.90 -1.10 -8.37
C ALA A 34 2.19 -0.36 -9.53
N GLN A 35 1.25 -1.03 -10.20
CA GLN A 35 0.50 -0.46 -11.33
C GLN A 35 -0.59 0.53 -10.93
N SER A 36 -1.06 0.48 -9.68
CA SER A 36 -2.10 1.38 -9.18
C SER A 36 -1.58 2.75 -8.75
N GLN A 37 -0.25 2.94 -8.65
CA GLN A 37 0.31 4.27 -8.38
C GLN A 37 0.22 5.17 -9.62
N THR A 38 -0.47 6.30 -9.47
CA THR A 38 -0.59 7.32 -10.51
C THR A 38 0.72 8.08 -10.70
N ALA A 39 0.87 8.78 -11.85
CA ALA A 39 2.01 9.68 -12.08
C ALA A 39 2.11 10.80 -11.03
N GLY A 40 0.98 11.19 -10.41
CA GLY A 40 0.94 12.16 -9.31
C GLY A 40 1.36 11.59 -7.95
N GLY A 41 1.67 10.28 -7.85
CA GLY A 41 2.19 9.64 -6.64
C GLY A 41 1.14 8.98 -5.74
N LEU A 42 -0.12 9.42 -5.79
CA LEU A 42 -1.24 8.77 -5.10
C LEU A 42 -1.66 7.49 -5.82
N PHE A 43 -2.38 6.61 -5.12
CA PHE A 43 -2.94 5.40 -5.69
C PHE A 43 -4.33 5.65 -6.25
N ALA A 44 -4.62 5.01 -7.39
CA ALA A 44 -5.88 5.16 -8.09
C ALA A 44 -6.99 4.29 -7.49
N ASN A 45 -8.21 4.83 -7.46
CA ASN A 45 -9.44 4.08 -7.22
C ASN A 45 -9.86 3.28 -8.47
N ILE A 46 -11.02 2.61 -8.39
CA ILE A 46 -11.59 1.82 -9.50
C ILE A 46 -11.86 2.63 -10.78
N ALA A 47 -12.03 3.95 -10.67
CA ALA A 47 -12.24 4.85 -11.81
C ALA A 47 -10.91 5.37 -12.39
N GLY A 48 -9.76 4.92 -11.87
CA GLY A 48 -8.44 5.37 -12.29
C GLY A 48 -8.05 6.74 -11.71
N GLN A 49 -8.84 7.29 -10.78
CA GLN A 49 -8.60 8.61 -10.21
C GLN A 49 -7.79 8.49 -8.91
N PRO A 50 -6.84 9.40 -8.65
CA PRO A 50 -6.09 9.41 -7.40
C PRO A 50 -7.03 9.57 -6.20
N ASP A 51 -6.87 8.74 -5.17
CA ASP A 51 -7.80 8.67 -4.05
C ASP A 51 -7.06 8.43 -2.73
N LEU A 52 -7.48 9.12 -1.66
CA LEU A 52 -6.83 9.06 -0.36
C LEU A 52 -7.01 7.71 0.33
N TYR A 53 -8.21 7.13 0.28
CA TYR A 53 -8.49 5.81 0.86
C TYR A 53 -7.63 4.75 0.18
N TYR A 54 -7.59 4.76 -1.16
CA TYR A 54 -6.75 3.84 -1.93
C TYR A 54 -5.26 4.08 -1.70
N SER A 55 -4.84 5.34 -1.45
CA SER A 55 -3.44 5.65 -1.15
C SER A 55 -3.01 5.12 0.21
N PHE A 56 -3.87 5.17 1.22
CA PHE A 56 -3.61 4.58 2.53
C PHE A 56 -3.39 3.05 2.43
N PHE A 57 -4.32 2.34 1.77
CA PHE A 57 -4.18 0.90 1.59
C PHE A 57 -3.06 0.54 0.61
N GLY A 58 -2.83 1.34 -0.42
CA GLY A 58 -1.74 1.17 -1.38
C GLY A 58 -0.37 1.21 -0.70
N LEU A 59 -0.15 2.17 0.20
CA LEU A 59 1.08 2.26 1.00
C LEU A 59 1.27 1.05 1.92
N LEU A 60 0.21 0.62 2.61
CA LEU A 60 0.25 -0.58 3.46
C LEU A 60 0.58 -1.83 2.63
N LEU A 61 -0.12 -2.03 1.52
CA LEU A 61 0.10 -3.19 0.65
C LEU A 61 1.47 -3.15 -0.01
N ALA A 62 2.00 -1.97 -0.36
CA ALA A 62 3.36 -1.83 -0.86
C ALA A 62 4.39 -2.23 0.20
N ALA A 63 4.20 -1.82 1.46
CA ALA A 63 5.07 -2.22 2.56
C ALA A 63 5.03 -3.73 2.80
N VAL A 64 3.84 -4.34 2.73
CA VAL A 64 3.66 -5.79 2.95
C VAL A 64 4.20 -6.64 1.80
N SER A 65 3.97 -6.21 0.55
CA SER A 65 4.32 -6.99 -0.65
C SER A 65 5.70 -6.70 -1.22
N GLY A 66 6.35 -5.63 -0.77
CA GLY A 66 7.60 -5.15 -1.39
C GLY A 66 7.41 -4.56 -2.79
N ALA A 67 6.18 -4.16 -3.15
CA ALA A 67 5.90 -3.54 -4.43
C ALA A 67 6.76 -2.28 -4.63
N LYS A 68 7.32 -2.14 -5.83
CA LYS A 68 8.15 -0.99 -6.20
C LYS A 68 7.25 0.22 -6.46
N ILE A 69 7.25 1.16 -5.53
CA ILE A 69 6.51 2.42 -5.63
C ILE A 69 7.46 3.60 -5.52
N ASN A 70 7.06 4.74 -6.07
CA ASN A 70 7.72 6.01 -5.80
C ASN A 70 7.20 6.59 -4.47
N LEU A 71 7.78 6.13 -3.36
CA LEU A 71 7.38 6.55 -2.01
C LEU A 71 7.54 8.08 -1.82
N HIS A 72 8.61 8.66 -2.35
CA HIS A 72 8.87 10.09 -2.22
C HIS A 72 7.74 10.93 -2.85
N THR A 73 7.35 10.61 -4.09
CA THR A 73 6.24 11.31 -4.76
C THR A 73 4.92 11.09 -4.03
N CYS A 74 4.67 9.89 -3.50
CA CYS A 74 3.47 9.60 -2.73
C CYS A 74 3.37 10.49 -1.46
N LEU A 75 4.45 10.57 -0.69
CA LEU A 75 4.50 11.39 0.53
C LEU A 75 4.33 12.89 0.21
N ASN A 76 4.97 13.37 -0.86
CA ASN A 76 4.79 14.76 -1.29
C ASN A 76 3.33 15.04 -1.68
N ALA A 77 2.67 14.12 -2.37
CA ALA A 77 1.28 14.27 -2.77
C ALA A 77 0.33 14.25 -1.56
N LEU A 78 0.55 13.36 -0.59
CA LEU A 78 -0.23 13.31 0.64
C LEU A 78 -0.08 14.59 1.49
N ASN A 79 1.14 15.13 1.59
CA ASN A 79 1.40 16.37 2.31
C ASN A 79 0.81 17.62 1.64
N ALA A 80 0.46 17.53 0.35
CA ALA A 80 -0.16 18.62 -0.41
C ALA A 80 -1.71 18.59 -0.36
N ILE A 81 -2.31 17.58 0.28
CA ILE A 81 -3.76 17.52 0.47
C ILE A 81 -4.15 18.54 1.53
N ASP A 82 -4.95 19.53 1.14
CA ASP A 82 -5.58 20.48 2.05
C ASP A 82 -6.85 19.83 2.65
N PHE A 83 -7.02 19.92 3.97
CA PHE A 83 -8.12 19.29 4.73
C PHE A 83 -9.12 20.32 5.23
#